data_AF-A0A3M1HYK1-F1
#
_entry.id   AF-A0A3M1HYK1-F1
#
_cell.length_a   1.000
_cell.length_b   1.000
_cell.length_c   1.000
_cell.angle_alpha   90.00
_cell.angle_beta   90.00
_cell.angle_gamma   90.00
#
_symmetry.space_group_name_H-M   'P 1'
#
loop_
_entity.id
_entity.type
_entity.pdbx_description
1 polymer ?
#
loop_
_entity_poly.entity_id
_entity_poly.type
_entity_poly.pdbx_seq_one_letter_code
_entity_poly.pdbx_strand_id
1 'polypeptide(L)'
;SWLVRKKVAEILGILKYNLPEVLQILRKLLKDPQIEVKYEAAWSLQKLGYSDGRFLAAKDLDSPRNRLRAIVLLRGIFRRSFGLRQDTTKEELVIIAKRWKRFLRNKGYLSKKTK
;
A
#
# COMPACT_ATOMS: atom_id res chain seq x y z
N SER A 1 -4.60 -3.75 23.76
CA SER A 1 -3.70 -2.60 23.49
C SER A 1 -3.42 -2.48 21.99
N TRP A 2 -3.45 -1.27 21.42
CA TRP A 2 -3.14 -1.04 20.01
C TRP A 2 -1.67 -1.30 19.68
N LEU A 3 -0.77 -1.13 20.65
CA LEU A 3 0.66 -1.43 20.53
C LEU A 3 0.90 -2.90 20.22
N VAL A 4 0.18 -3.80 20.92
CA VAL A 4 0.27 -5.24 20.69
C VAL A 4 -0.20 -5.59 19.28
N ARG A 5 -1.32 -5.03 18.82
CA ARG A 5 -1.84 -5.30 17.47
C ARG A 5 -0.89 -4.80 16.38
N LYS A 6 -0.31 -3.61 16.55
CA LYS A 6 0.75 -3.10 15.68
C LYS A 6 1.93 -4.07 15.65
N LYS A 7 2.41 -4.51 16.81
CA LYS A 7 3.58 -5.40 16.89
C LYS A 7 3.32 -6.75 16.23
N VAL A 8 2.11 -7.30 16.40
CA VAL A 8 1.67 -8.52 15.69
C VAL A 8 1.71 -8.30 14.18
N ALA A 9 1.16 -7.20 13.66
CA ALA A 9 1.19 -6.90 12.23
C ALA A 9 2.63 -6.80 11.68
N GLU A 10 3.52 -6.13 12.41
CA GLU A 10 4.94 -6.00 12.06
C GLU A 10 5.62 -7.37 11.94
N ILE A 11 5.48 -8.21 12.97
CA ILE A 11 6.11 -9.54 13.06
C ILE A 11 5.62 -10.44 11.92
N LEU A 12 4.31 -10.44 11.65
CA LEU A 12 3.73 -11.24 10.55
C LEU A 12 4.31 -10.86 9.18
N GLY A 13 4.62 -9.56 8.96
CA GLY A 13 5.25 -9.10 7.72
C GLY A 13 6.75 -9.43 7.63
N ILE A 14 7.47 -9.44 8.76
CA ILE A 14 8.90 -9.76 8.83
C ILE A 14 9.16 -11.24 8.61
N LEU A 15 8.38 -12.11 9.28
CA LEU A 15 8.52 -13.57 9.18
C LEU A 15 8.12 -14.11 7.81
N LYS A 16 7.58 -13.25 6.93
CA LYS A 16 7.16 -13.57 5.57
C LYS A 16 6.21 -14.77 5.48
N TYR A 17 5.40 -14.99 6.50
CA TYR A 17 4.38 -16.03 6.48
C TYR A 17 3.30 -15.67 5.48
N ASN A 18 3.44 -16.15 4.25
CA ASN A 18 2.46 -15.94 3.19
C ASN A 18 1.31 -16.96 3.27
N LEU A 19 0.90 -17.29 4.49
CA LEU A 19 -0.23 -18.17 4.74
C LEU A 19 -1.54 -17.41 4.53
N PRO A 20 -2.59 -18.03 3.95
CA PRO A 20 -3.89 -17.39 3.75
C PRO A 20 -4.45 -16.72 5.01
N GLU A 21 -4.28 -17.35 6.17
CA GLU A 21 -4.72 -16.88 7.48
C GLU A 21 -4.01 -15.58 7.87
N VAL A 22 -2.70 -15.50 7.64
CA VAL A 22 -1.90 -14.31 7.92
C VAL A 22 -2.35 -13.15 7.04
N LEU A 23 -2.59 -13.40 5.75
CA LEU A 23 -3.11 -12.38 4.84
C LEU A 23 -4.49 -11.88 5.26
N GLN A 24 -5.37 -12.78 5.71
CA GLN A 24 -6.70 -12.40 6.21
C GLN A 24 -6.60 -11.53 7.47
N ILE A 25 -5.73 -11.88 8.41
CA ILE A 25 -5.50 -11.09 9.63
C ILE A 25 -4.99 -9.69 9.27
N LEU A 26 -3.96 -9.59 8.43
CA LEU A 26 -3.41 -8.30 8.00
C LEU A 26 -4.45 -7.45 7.27
N ARG A 27 -5.30 -8.05 6.41
CA ARG A 27 -6.40 -7.35 5.74
C ARG A 27 -7.46 -6.85 6.70
N LYS A 28 -7.77 -7.60 7.77
CA LYS A 28 -8.67 -7.13 8.84
C LYS A 28 -8.06 -5.91 9.54
N LEU A 29 -6.77 -5.91 9.82
CA LEU A 29 -6.06 -4.81 10.48
C LEU A 29 -5.98 -3.52 9.65
N LEU A 30 -6.18 -3.58 8.32
CA LEU A 30 -6.35 -2.36 7.51
C LEU A 30 -7.59 -1.53 7.92
N LYS A 31 -8.55 -2.14 8.62
CA LYS A 31 -9.75 -1.50 9.15
C LYS A 31 -9.65 -1.13 10.64
N ASP A 32 -8.51 -1.39 11.28
CA ASP A 32 -8.31 -1.10 12.71
C ASP A 32 -8.54 0.38 13.02
N PRO A 33 -9.18 0.77 14.14
CA PRO A 33 -9.39 2.19 14.44
C PRO A 33 -8.07 2.99 14.58
N GLN A 34 -6.98 2.34 15.01
CA GLN A 34 -5.70 3.01 15.24
C GLN A 34 -4.90 3.15 13.94
N ILE A 35 -4.54 4.38 13.58
CA ILE A 35 -3.84 4.67 12.32
C ILE A 35 -2.46 3.98 12.23
N GLU A 36 -1.75 3.86 13.34
CA GLU A 36 -0.48 3.14 13.45
C GLU A 36 -0.64 1.66 13.11
N VAL A 37 -1.77 1.04 13.50
CA VAL A 37 -2.05 -0.37 13.19
C VAL A 37 -2.39 -0.53 11.71
N LYS A 38 -3.20 0.39 11.14
CA LYS A 38 -3.54 0.36 9.70
C LYS A 38 -2.30 0.42 8.81
N TYR A 39 -1.38 1.35 9.10
CA TYR A 39 -0.17 1.54 8.30
C TYR A 39 0.82 0.39 8.48
N GLU A 40 0.96 -0.15 9.69
CA GLU A 40 1.81 -1.32 9.91
C GLU A 40 1.29 -2.53 9.12
N ALA A 41 -0.02 -2.80 9.17
CA ALA A 41 -0.64 -3.85 8.37
C ALA A 41 -0.41 -3.66 6.87
N ALA A 42 -0.51 -2.41 6.38
CA ALA A 42 -0.26 -2.07 4.99
C ALA A 42 1.20 -2.28 4.57
N TRP A 43 2.18 -1.89 5.40
CA TRP A 43 3.60 -2.16 5.14
C TRP A 43 3.91 -3.65 5.18
N SER A 44 3.33 -4.41 6.11
CA SER A 44 3.49 -5.86 6.17
C SER A 44 2.95 -6.54 4.93
N LEU A 45 1.75 -6.18 4.46
CA LEU A 45 1.21 -6.67 3.20
C LEU A 45 2.12 -6.33 2.02
N GLN A 46 2.67 -5.11 1.97
CA GLN A 46 3.64 -4.72 0.94
C GLN A 46 4.93 -5.57 0.99
N LYS A 47 5.47 -5.85 2.19
CA LYS A 47 6.63 -6.75 2.39
C LYS A 47 6.34 -8.17 1.89
N LEU A 48 5.10 -8.62 2.00
CA LEU A 48 4.62 -9.91 1.47
C LEU A 48 4.29 -9.88 -0.03
N GLY A 49 4.37 -8.72 -0.69
CA GLY A 49 4.11 -8.57 -2.13
C GLY A 49 2.67 -8.18 -2.48
N TYR A 50 1.84 -7.90 -1.48
CA TYR A 50 0.45 -7.50 -1.65
C TYR A 50 0.30 -5.98 -1.61
N SER A 51 -0.60 -5.45 -2.43
CA SER A 51 -0.80 -4.02 -2.60
C SER A 51 -2.08 -3.51 -1.92
N ASP A 52 -2.69 -4.30 -1.05
CA ASP A 52 -4.01 -4.05 -0.44
C ASP A 52 -4.05 -2.72 0.34
N GLY A 53 -2.93 -2.31 0.94
CA GLY A 53 -2.78 -1.03 1.64
C GLY A 53 -2.79 0.23 0.77
N ARG A 54 -2.82 0.09 -0.57
CA ARG A 54 -2.77 1.23 -1.50
C ARG A 54 -3.93 2.21 -1.36
N PHE A 55 -5.11 1.77 -0.94
CA PHE A 55 -6.28 2.66 -0.79
C PHE A 55 -6.23 3.49 0.46
N LEU A 56 -5.75 2.90 1.56
CA LEU A 56 -5.40 3.66 2.75
C LEU A 56 -4.42 4.78 2.38
N ALA A 57 -3.33 4.41 1.69
CA ALA A 57 -2.31 5.36 1.31
C ALA A 57 -2.84 6.44 0.34
N ALA A 58 -3.61 6.06 -0.68
CA ALA A 58 -4.19 7.02 -1.63
C ALA A 58 -5.13 8.01 -0.95
N LYS A 59 -6.00 7.54 -0.04
CA LYS A 59 -6.90 8.39 0.74
C LYS A 59 -6.12 9.39 1.61
N ASP A 60 -5.01 8.95 2.18
CA ASP A 60 -4.23 9.74 3.13
C ASP A 60 -3.18 10.66 2.47
N LEU A 61 -3.12 10.72 1.13
CA LEU A 61 -2.28 11.69 0.41
C LEU A 61 -2.66 13.14 0.73
N ASP A 62 -3.96 13.41 0.93
CA ASP A 62 -4.45 14.75 1.24
C ASP A 62 -4.33 15.10 2.73
N SER A 63 -4.12 14.10 3.60
CA SER A 63 -3.94 14.30 5.04
C SER A 63 -2.52 14.76 5.35
N PRO A 64 -2.30 16.00 5.85
CA PRO A 64 -0.94 16.48 6.16
C PRO A 64 -0.22 15.57 7.16
N ARG A 65 -0.97 15.00 8.12
CA ARG A 65 -0.44 14.13 9.16
C ARG A 65 0.06 12.78 8.62
N ASN A 66 -0.57 12.26 7.57
CA ASN A 66 -0.28 10.92 7.05
C ASN A 66 0.35 10.91 5.65
N ARG A 67 0.40 12.07 4.97
CA ARG A 67 0.89 12.23 3.60
C ARG A 67 2.25 11.58 3.38
N LEU A 68 3.22 11.80 4.28
CA LEU A 68 4.54 11.19 4.15
C LEU A 68 4.48 9.66 4.23
N ARG A 69 3.71 9.11 5.17
CA ARG A 69 3.51 7.66 5.31
C ARG A 69 2.84 7.06 4.07
N ALA A 70 1.83 7.76 3.54
CA ALA A 70 1.16 7.41 2.29
C ALA A 70 2.13 7.39 1.11
N ILE A 71 2.94 8.43 0.92
CA ILE A 71 3.93 8.51 -0.16
C ILE A 71 4.94 7.36 -0.08
N VAL A 72 5.49 7.10 1.11
CA VAL A 72 6.47 6.02 1.30
C VAL A 72 5.86 4.65 1.02
N LEU A 73 4.66 4.38 1.54
CA LEU A 73 3.95 3.12 1.29
C LEU A 73 3.64 2.94 -0.21
N LEU A 74 3.12 3.97 -0.87
CA LEU A 74 2.84 3.93 -2.31
C LEU A 74 4.10 3.72 -3.12
N ARG A 75 5.20 4.42 -2.81
CA ARG A 75 6.51 4.19 -3.45
C ARG A 75 6.93 2.74 -3.31
N GLY A 76 6.82 2.16 -2.11
CA GLY A 76 7.17 0.76 -1.86
C GLY A 76 6.30 -0.24 -2.63
N ILE A 77 4.99 0.02 -2.70
CA ILE A 77 4.05 -0.78 -3.50
C ILE A 77 4.41 -0.68 -4.99
N PHE A 78 4.63 0.53 -5.52
CA PHE A 78 4.95 0.72 -6.94
C PHE A 78 6.31 0.19 -7.34
N ARG A 79 7.31 0.28 -6.46
CA ARG A 79 8.63 -0.35 -6.64
C ARG A 79 8.48 -1.82 -7.01
N ARG A 80 7.64 -2.55 -6.27
CA ARG A 80 7.40 -3.97 -6.51
C ARG A 80 6.41 -4.25 -7.63
N SER A 81 5.30 -3.52 -7.71
CA SER A 81 4.22 -3.82 -8.65
C SER A 81 4.49 -3.33 -10.07
N PHE A 82 5.33 -2.31 -10.26
CA PHE A 82 5.56 -1.69 -11.58
C PHE A 82 7.04 -1.54 -11.94
N GLY A 83 7.96 -2.06 -11.13
CA GLY A 83 9.39 -2.05 -11.45
C GLY A 83 10.03 -0.67 -11.36
N LEU A 84 9.53 0.21 -10.48
CA LEU A 84 10.27 1.42 -10.10
C LEU A 84 11.59 0.97 -9.45
N ARG A 85 12.72 1.24 -10.06
CA ARG A 85 14.07 0.96 -9.57
C ARG A 85 14.79 2.28 -9.28
N GLN A 86 15.99 2.21 -8.69
CA GLN A 86 16.76 3.43 -8.41
C GLN A 86 17.24 4.10 -9.71
N ASP A 87 17.44 3.29 -10.75
CA ASP A 87 17.88 3.64 -12.10
C ASP A 87 16.71 3.90 -13.08
N THR A 88 15.46 4.05 -12.59
CA THR A 88 14.32 4.28 -13.49
C THR A 88 14.44 5.62 -14.21
N THR A 89 14.41 5.58 -15.54
CA THR A 89 14.53 6.79 -16.37
C THR A 89 13.24 7.61 -16.39
N LYS A 90 13.31 8.86 -16.89
CA LYS A 90 12.13 9.73 -17.03
C LYS A 90 11.07 9.10 -17.96
N GLU A 91 11.50 8.42 -19.01
CA GLU A 91 10.64 7.77 -20.00
C GLU A 91 9.92 6.56 -19.37
N GLU A 92 10.65 5.76 -18.60
CA GLU A 92 10.09 4.64 -17.83
C GLU A 92 9.08 5.15 -16.79
N LEU A 93 9.36 6.26 -16.11
CA LEU A 93 8.43 6.89 -15.17
C LEU A 93 7.10 7.26 -15.84
N VAL A 94 7.13 7.81 -17.07
CA VAL A 94 5.91 8.14 -17.82
C VAL A 94 5.10 6.87 -18.14
N ILE A 95 5.76 5.79 -18.52
CA ILE A 95 5.09 4.50 -18.78
C ILE A 95 4.48 3.93 -17.50
N ILE A 96 5.21 3.96 -16.39
CA ILE A 96 4.76 3.50 -15.09
C ILE A 96 3.56 4.33 -14.61
N ALA A 97 3.61 5.66 -14.76
CA ALA A 97 2.50 6.55 -14.42
C ALA A 97 1.25 6.26 -15.26
N LYS A 98 1.40 5.99 -16.57
CA LYS A 98 0.29 5.57 -17.44
C LYS A 98 -0.32 4.23 -17.00
N ARG A 99 0.52 3.24 -16.69
CA ARG A 99 0.08 1.92 -16.17
C ARG A 99 -0.68 2.08 -14.86
N TRP A 100 -0.19 2.95 -13.99
CA TRP A 100 -0.81 3.24 -12.70
C TRP A 100 -2.18 3.92 -12.86
N LYS A 101 -2.28 4.98 -13.67
CA LYS A 101 -3.54 5.66 -13.97
C LYS A 101 -4.58 4.70 -14.53
N ARG A 102 -4.16 3.78 -15.41
CA ARG A 102 -5.02 2.72 -15.95
C ARG A 102 -5.49 1.74 -14.87
N PHE A 103 -4.57 1.27 -14.02
CA PHE A 103 -4.89 0.37 -12.91
C PHE A 103 -5.92 0.99 -11.95
N LEU A 104 -5.70 2.25 -11.53
CA LEU A 104 -6.61 2.96 -10.64
C LEU A 104 -8.01 3.09 -11.24
N ARG A 105 -8.11 3.46 -12.53
CA ARG A 105 -9.38 3.55 -13.25
C ARG A 105 -10.09 2.19 -13.36
N ASN A 106 -9.38 1.12 -13.70
CA ASN A 106 -9.97 -0.23 -13.83
C ASN A 106 -10.53 -0.75 -12.50
N LYS A 107 -9.97 -0.32 -11.38
CA LYS A 107 -10.43 -0.70 -10.05
C LYS A 107 -11.42 0.31 -9.43
N GLY A 108 -11.82 1.36 -10.16
CA GLY A 108 -12.84 2.31 -9.73
C GLY A 108 -12.35 3.46 -8.84
N TYR A 109 -11.04 3.65 -8.70
CA TYR A 109 -10.46 4.71 -7.84
C TYR A 109 -10.28 6.06 -8.53
N LEU A 110 -10.33 6.08 -9.85
CA LEU A 110 -10.42 7.30 -10.64
C LEU A 110 -11.73 7.22 -11.41
N SER A 111 -12.47 8.33 -11.48
CA SER A 111 -13.66 8.37 -12.32
C SER A 111 -13.28 7.97 -13.74
N LYS A 112 -14.10 7.12 -14.36
CA LYS A 112 -14.04 6.97 -15.81
C LYS A 112 -14.47 8.33 -16.32
N LYS A 113 -13.57 9.15 -16.86
CA LYS A 113 -13.94 10.41 -17.51
C LYS A 113 -15.17 10.12 -18.39
N THR A 114 -16.31 10.68 -18.00
CA THR A 114 -17.46 10.86 -18.87
C THR A 114 -16.95 11.67 -20.06
N LYS A 115 -17.26 11.18 -21.26
CA LYS A 115 -16.85 11.80 -22.53
C LYS A 115 -17.32 13.24 -22.60
#